data_AF-A0A1X1PJY6-F1
#
_entry.id   AF-A0A1X1PJY6-F1
#
_cell.length_a   1.000
_cell.length_b   1.000
_cell.length_c   1.000
_cell.angle_alpha   90.00
_cell.angle_beta   90.00
_cell.angle_gamma   90.00
#
_symmetry.space_group_name_H-M   'P 1'
#
loop_
_entity.id
_entity.type
_entity.pdbx_description
1 polymer ?
#
loop_
_entity_poly.entity_id
_entity_poly.type
_entity_poly.pdbx_seq_one_letter_code
_entity_poly.pdbx_strand_id
1 'polypeptide(L)'
;MNQRRWKRMMAVTALGAAGMLGRPALPADALRPDVAKPLAAAQELYRAHKYRDALGKIAQAAAVPNRTPYETTVVEEMRGAAAMAAGDSGTAAQAYETVLNSGRLSGEDEQRTTAALAGIYFQQKNYPLAIRIAQRYLKTGGSDPEMRTLLTQSYYLSNDCAPLVSQLKASTDAQANGGHAPDEGQLQMLATCAQKVKDGNAYRSALGLLVAYHPSPAYWDEMVTAIRGNPGYLPSLDLDIYRLRRATGSLATANAYMEMTQLALVAGSPAEGKQVIDQGFASGVLGKDAQADREKRLQALAAKRAQPGGDTATPAAPIDAGMNLVFEGHAQQGLPMMEQAIAKGGLEHPDAARLRLGEAYYVAGQKARAVQVLRTVKGTDGSGDLARLWTVVASR
;
A
#
# COMPACT_ATOMS: atom_id res chain seq x y z
N MET A 1 11.97 23.71 -1.64
CA MET A 1 13.02 24.08 -0.65
C MET A 1 12.82 25.53 -0.24
N ASN A 2 12.51 25.81 1.03
CA ASN A 2 12.12 27.16 1.47
C ASN A 2 12.78 27.54 2.82
N GLN A 3 13.61 28.60 2.80
CA GLN A 3 14.44 29.11 3.90
C GLN A 3 13.69 29.70 5.12
N ARG A 4 12.38 29.48 5.24
CA ARG A 4 11.56 30.03 6.33
C ARG A 4 11.51 29.17 7.60
N ARG A 5 12.05 27.94 7.58
CA ARG A 5 12.05 27.03 8.75
C ARG A 5 13.17 27.29 9.76
N TRP A 6 14.24 27.99 9.39
CA TRP A 6 15.39 28.22 10.30
C TRP A 6 15.24 29.38 11.29
N LYS A 7 14.32 30.32 11.07
CA LYS A 7 14.21 31.53 11.90
C LYS A 7 13.40 31.36 13.19
N ARG A 8 12.81 30.19 13.47
CA ARG A 8 12.04 29.95 14.71
C ARG A 8 12.87 29.43 15.88
N MET A 9 14.18 29.25 15.72
CA MET A 9 15.05 28.66 16.74
C MET A 9 15.75 29.67 17.67
N MET A 10 15.37 30.95 17.66
CA MET A 10 15.99 31.98 18.52
C MET A 10 14.99 32.96 19.15
N ALA A 11 14.08 32.45 19.96
CA ALA A 11 13.45 33.28 20.99
C ALA A 11 12.83 32.37 22.05
N VAL A 12 13.39 32.38 23.27
CA VAL A 12 12.66 32.73 24.51
C VAL A 12 13.73 32.96 25.60
N THR A 13 13.90 34.23 25.95
CA THR A 13 14.49 34.66 27.22
C THR A 13 13.35 35.05 28.17
N ALA A 14 13.48 34.59 29.42
CA ALA A 14 12.96 35.15 30.68
C ALA A 14 11.44 35.21 30.95
N LEU A 15 11.03 34.51 32.02
CA LEU A 15 10.22 34.91 33.21
C LEU A 15 9.68 33.59 33.82
N GLY A 16 9.57 33.34 35.12
CA GLY A 16 9.63 34.14 36.33
C GLY A 16 9.46 33.19 37.53
N ALA A 17 9.97 33.59 38.69
CA ALA A 17 9.82 32.86 39.95
C ALA A 17 8.51 33.23 40.65
N ALA A 18 7.76 32.25 41.15
CA ALA A 18 7.05 32.25 42.44
C ALA A 18 6.13 31.02 42.57
N GLY A 19 6.19 30.31 43.71
CA GLY A 19 5.17 29.33 44.12
C GLY A 19 5.73 28.00 44.64
N MET A 20 6.25 27.99 45.87
CA MET A 20 6.53 26.75 46.61
C MET A 20 5.23 26.05 46.98
N LEU A 21 5.20 24.71 46.85
CA LEU A 21 4.79 23.75 47.90
C LEU A 21 5.10 22.31 47.41
N GLY A 22 6.04 21.64 48.10
CA GLY A 22 5.99 20.20 48.33
C GLY A 22 6.35 19.22 47.20
N ARG A 23 7.53 19.33 46.58
CA ARG A 23 8.25 18.18 46.00
C ARG A 23 9.74 18.34 46.33
N PRO A 24 10.50 17.28 46.63
CA PRO A 24 11.96 17.40 46.66
C PRO A 24 12.38 17.94 45.28
N ALA A 25 12.89 19.17 45.27
CA ALA A 25 13.38 19.80 44.07
C ALA A 25 14.51 18.91 43.55
N LEU A 26 14.33 18.37 42.33
CA LEU A 26 15.48 18.00 41.52
C LEU A 26 16.46 19.19 41.57
N PRO A 27 17.77 18.96 41.75
CA PRO A 27 18.73 20.06 41.74
C PRO A 27 18.45 20.92 40.53
N ALA A 28 18.33 22.24 40.73
CA ALA A 28 18.08 23.18 39.65
C ALA A 28 19.03 22.84 38.50
N ASP A 29 18.46 22.57 37.33
CA ASP A 29 19.17 22.17 36.12
C ASP A 29 20.15 23.28 35.74
N ALA A 30 21.36 23.22 36.30
CA ALA A 30 22.39 24.22 36.17
C ALA A 30 23.69 23.55 35.75
N LEU A 31 24.34 24.14 34.75
CA LEU A 31 25.66 23.71 34.30
C LEU A 31 26.71 24.33 35.22
N ARG A 32 27.57 23.49 35.82
CA ARG A 32 28.74 24.00 36.55
C ARG A 32 29.65 24.78 35.58
N PRO A 33 30.34 25.84 36.03
CA PRO A 33 31.22 26.65 35.18
C PRO A 33 32.24 25.82 34.39
N ASP A 34 32.75 24.74 34.98
CA ASP A 34 33.74 23.85 34.38
C ASP A 34 33.18 23.04 33.20
N VAL A 35 31.85 22.84 33.14
CA VAL A 35 31.12 22.24 32.01
C VAL A 35 30.64 23.33 31.04
N ALA A 36 30.12 24.44 31.57
CA ALA A 36 29.54 25.52 30.76
C ALA A 36 30.57 26.24 29.87
N LYS A 37 31.78 26.53 30.38
CA LYS A 37 32.85 27.20 29.63
C LYS A 37 33.27 26.44 28.36
N PRO A 38 33.62 25.13 28.42
CA PRO A 38 33.95 24.38 27.22
C PRO A 38 32.77 24.23 26.25
N LEU A 39 31.53 24.10 26.74
CA LEU A 39 30.34 24.06 25.87
C LEU A 39 30.09 25.40 25.16
N ALA A 40 30.27 26.54 25.82
CA ALA A 40 30.17 27.85 25.18
C ALA A 40 31.22 28.01 24.06
N ALA A 41 32.47 27.59 24.32
CA ALA A 41 33.52 27.57 23.29
C ALA A 41 33.19 26.64 22.13
N ALA A 42 32.62 25.45 22.41
CA ALA A 42 32.13 24.55 21.39
C ALA A 42 31.00 25.17 20.55
N GLN A 43 30.15 26.02 21.14
CA GLN A 43 29.01 26.64 20.46
C GLN A 43 29.50 27.66 19.44
N GLU A 44 30.49 28.47 19.81
CA GLU A 44 31.12 29.42 18.89
C GLU A 44 31.84 28.70 17.74
N LEU A 45 32.54 27.58 18.03
CA LEU A 45 33.15 26.75 16.99
C LEU A 45 32.11 26.11 16.07
N TYR A 46 30.99 25.64 16.63
CA TYR A 46 29.87 25.09 15.86
C TYR A 46 29.26 26.14 14.93
N ARG A 47 29.01 27.36 15.42
CA ARG A 47 28.53 28.50 14.62
C ARG A 47 29.52 28.90 13.51
N ALA A 48 30.81 28.75 13.77
CA ALA A 48 31.87 28.96 12.79
C ALA A 48 32.08 27.78 11.83
N HIS A 49 31.19 26.77 11.84
CA HIS A 49 31.28 25.54 11.05
C HIS A 49 32.54 24.69 11.31
N LYS A 50 33.24 24.92 12.43
CA LYS A 50 34.43 24.17 12.87
C LYS A 50 34.01 22.98 13.74
N TYR A 51 33.27 22.04 13.14
CA TYR A 51 32.58 20.99 13.89
C TYR A 51 33.52 20.01 14.61
N ARG A 52 34.67 19.67 14.01
CA ARG A 52 35.67 18.81 14.66
C ARG A 52 36.33 19.50 15.87
N ASP A 53 36.61 20.79 15.76
CA ASP A 53 37.15 21.57 16.88
C ASP A 53 36.11 21.71 18.01
N ALA A 54 34.83 21.90 17.64
CA ALA A 54 33.72 21.91 18.59
C ALA A 54 33.61 20.57 19.35
N LEU A 55 33.75 19.43 18.66
CA LEU A 55 33.79 18.10 19.29
C LEU A 55 34.96 17.98 20.29
N GLY A 56 36.13 18.55 19.97
CA GLY A 56 37.25 18.62 20.91
C GLY A 56 36.91 19.38 22.20
N LYS A 57 36.18 20.50 22.11
CA LYS A 57 35.71 21.25 23.28
C LYS A 57 34.62 20.51 24.05
N ILE A 58 33.70 19.83 23.37
CA ILE A 58 32.67 18.99 24.00
C ILE A 58 33.32 17.83 24.77
N ALA A 59 34.39 17.24 24.25
CA ALA A 59 35.15 16.21 24.97
C ALA A 59 35.77 16.74 26.28
N GLN A 60 36.23 17.99 26.30
CA GLN A 60 36.70 18.64 27.54
C GLN A 60 35.56 18.79 28.56
N ALA A 61 34.37 19.21 28.12
CA ALA A 61 33.19 19.25 28.98
C ALA A 61 32.82 17.85 29.51
N ALA A 62 32.96 16.82 28.67
CA ALA A 62 32.66 15.43 29.04
C ALA A 62 33.65 14.82 30.03
N ALA A 63 34.88 15.33 30.09
CA ALA A 63 35.92 14.85 30.99
C ALA A 63 35.78 15.37 32.44
N VAL A 64 34.88 16.34 32.68
CA VAL A 64 34.63 16.86 34.03
C VAL A 64 34.07 15.74 34.92
N PRO A 65 34.65 15.50 36.12
CA PRO A 65 34.18 14.45 37.02
C PRO A 65 32.83 14.78 37.65
N ASN A 66 32.11 13.73 38.07
CA ASN A 66 30.84 13.82 38.80
C ASN A 66 29.79 14.72 38.10
N ARG A 67 29.67 14.61 36.77
CA ARG A 67 28.63 15.31 36.01
C ARG A 67 27.25 14.89 36.47
N THR A 68 26.37 15.88 36.61
CA THR A 68 24.96 15.61 36.89
C THR A 68 24.30 14.94 35.67
N PRO A 69 23.17 14.25 35.84
CA PRO A 69 22.41 13.72 34.70
C PRO A 69 22.02 14.82 33.70
N TYR A 70 21.69 16.02 34.19
CA TYR A 70 21.39 17.18 33.34
C TYR A 70 22.62 17.64 32.54
N GLU A 71 23.77 17.83 33.19
CA GLU A 71 25.02 18.18 32.50
C GLU A 71 25.41 17.14 31.46
N THR A 72 25.18 15.87 31.75
CA THR A 72 25.42 14.78 30.80
C THR A 72 24.51 14.92 29.58
N THR A 73 23.20 15.12 29.78
CA THR A 73 22.26 15.33 28.68
C THR A 73 22.68 16.51 27.79
N VAL A 74 23.01 17.67 28.36
CA VAL A 74 23.40 18.86 27.58
C VAL A 74 24.70 18.63 26.80
N VAL A 75 25.69 17.97 27.42
CA VAL A 75 26.95 17.61 26.74
C VAL A 75 26.68 16.69 25.55
N GLU A 76 25.83 15.67 25.73
CA GLU A 76 25.53 14.69 24.68
C GLU A 76 24.61 15.26 23.59
N GLU A 77 23.67 16.14 23.90
CA GLU A 77 22.88 16.86 22.89
C GLU A 77 23.78 17.66 21.95
N MET A 78 24.73 18.40 22.52
CA MET A 78 25.69 19.17 21.75
C MET A 78 26.65 18.28 20.96
N ARG A 79 27.09 17.16 21.57
CA ARG A 79 27.94 16.15 20.91
C ARG A 79 27.22 15.58 19.69
N GLY A 80 25.96 15.19 19.82
CA GLY A 80 25.14 14.64 18.74
C GLY A 80 25.04 15.62 17.56
N ALA A 81 24.70 16.89 17.84
CA ALA A 81 24.60 17.91 16.81
C ALA A 81 25.95 18.21 16.11
N ALA A 82 27.04 18.34 16.87
CA ALA A 82 28.37 18.59 16.32
C ALA A 82 28.90 17.39 15.53
N ALA A 83 28.66 16.17 16.00
CA ALA A 83 29.06 14.94 15.32
C ALA A 83 28.32 14.77 13.99
N MET A 84 27.00 15.00 13.97
CA MET A 84 26.22 15.00 12.72
C MET A 84 26.75 16.01 11.71
N ALA A 85 27.02 17.24 12.16
CA ALA A 85 27.55 18.28 11.30
C ALA A 85 28.97 18.00 10.80
N ALA A 86 29.76 17.26 11.58
CA ALA A 86 31.10 16.77 11.20
C ALA A 86 31.08 15.53 10.29
N GLY A 87 29.91 14.94 10.01
CA GLY A 87 29.78 13.68 9.28
C GLY A 87 30.16 12.43 10.08
N ASP A 88 30.27 12.55 11.42
CA ASP A 88 30.57 11.43 12.32
C ASP A 88 29.28 10.82 12.86
N SER A 89 28.65 9.98 12.03
CA SER A 89 27.39 9.33 12.38
C SER A 89 27.51 8.34 13.55
N GLY A 90 28.71 7.79 13.80
CA GLY A 90 28.93 6.86 14.91
C GLY A 90 28.86 7.57 16.26
N THR A 91 29.63 8.65 16.41
CA THR A 91 29.59 9.48 17.62
C THR A 91 28.21 10.12 17.82
N ALA A 92 27.57 10.56 16.74
CA ALA A 92 26.22 11.11 16.80
C ALA A 92 25.18 10.10 17.32
N ALA A 93 25.22 8.85 16.85
CA ALA A 93 24.31 7.81 17.30
C ALA A 93 24.42 7.57 18.81
N GLN A 94 25.64 7.38 19.31
CA GLN A 94 25.89 7.14 20.74
C GLN A 94 25.42 8.30 21.62
N ALA A 95 25.65 9.53 21.16
CA ALA A 95 25.21 10.73 21.86
C ALA A 95 23.67 10.78 21.95
N TYR A 96 22.98 10.62 20.81
CA TYR A 96 21.51 10.63 20.78
C TYR A 96 20.88 9.46 21.55
N GLU A 97 21.48 8.27 21.54
CA GLU A 97 21.04 7.16 22.41
C GLU A 97 21.12 7.55 23.89
N THR A 98 22.23 8.15 24.30
CA THR A 98 22.42 8.59 25.69
C THR A 98 21.37 9.63 26.08
N VAL A 99 21.13 10.62 25.22
CA VAL A 99 20.11 11.64 25.43
C VAL A 99 18.71 11.01 25.53
N LEU A 100 18.35 10.09 24.63
CA LEU A 100 17.05 9.41 24.64
C LEU A 100 16.84 8.49 25.85
N ASN A 101 17.90 7.86 26.34
CA ASN A 101 17.88 6.97 27.50
C ASN A 101 17.87 7.75 28.83
N SER A 102 18.20 9.04 28.81
CA SER A 102 18.10 9.90 30.01
C SER A 102 16.66 10.09 30.50
N GLY A 103 15.66 9.85 29.64
CA GLY A 103 14.24 10.08 29.95
C GLY A 103 13.86 11.55 30.09
N ARG A 104 14.76 12.48 29.77
CA ARG A 104 14.54 13.93 29.92
C ARG A 104 13.92 14.59 28.69
N LEU A 105 14.03 13.95 27.52
CA LEU A 105 13.38 14.43 26.32
C LEU A 105 11.88 14.11 26.35
N SER A 106 11.08 15.04 25.84
CA SER A 106 9.65 14.84 25.62
C SER A 106 9.17 15.65 24.41
N GLY A 107 7.99 15.33 23.91
CA GLY A 107 7.37 16.09 22.81
C GLY A 107 8.25 16.19 21.57
N GLU A 108 8.41 17.41 21.05
CA GLU A 108 9.12 17.66 19.80
C GLU A 108 10.62 17.35 19.87
N ASP A 109 11.26 17.50 21.03
CA ASP A 109 12.69 17.21 21.19
C ASP A 109 12.97 15.71 21.12
N GLU A 110 12.10 14.90 21.74
CA GLU A 110 12.18 13.43 21.64
C GLU A 110 11.92 12.98 20.20
N GLN A 111 10.93 13.57 19.53
CA GLN A 111 10.63 13.27 18.12
C GLN A 111 11.79 13.63 17.19
N ARG A 112 12.39 14.82 17.33
CA ARG A 112 13.56 15.22 16.53
C ARG A 112 14.76 14.29 16.76
N THR A 113 15.02 13.94 18.01
CA THR A 113 16.16 13.07 18.36
C THR A 113 15.96 11.64 17.87
N THR A 114 14.75 11.08 18.03
CA THR A 114 14.43 9.75 17.50
C THR A 114 14.45 9.72 15.97
N ALA A 115 13.96 10.76 15.28
CA ALA A 115 14.03 10.84 13.82
C ALA A 115 15.49 10.86 13.31
N ALA A 116 16.34 11.70 13.91
CA ALA A 116 17.76 11.75 13.57
C ALA A 116 18.45 10.41 13.80
N LEU A 117 18.23 9.80 14.97
CA LEU A 117 18.86 8.53 15.34
C LEU A 117 18.41 7.36 14.45
N ALA A 118 17.12 7.27 14.11
CA ALA A 118 16.62 6.27 13.18
C ALA A 118 17.24 6.42 11.78
N GLY A 119 17.39 7.66 11.30
CA GLY A 119 18.08 7.97 10.04
C GLY A 119 19.54 7.52 10.04
N ILE A 120 20.26 7.77 11.13
CA ILE A 120 21.64 7.31 11.30
C ILE A 120 21.73 5.78 11.22
N TYR A 121 20.90 5.07 11.98
CA TYR A 121 20.93 3.60 11.94
C TYR A 121 20.55 3.03 10.59
N PHE A 122 19.60 3.66 9.91
CA PHE A 122 19.23 3.26 8.55
C PHE A 122 20.41 3.40 7.59
N GLN A 123 21.12 4.54 7.61
CA GLN A 123 22.31 4.76 6.77
C GLN A 123 23.44 3.80 7.09
N GLN A 124 23.60 3.44 8.37
CA GLN A 124 24.55 2.42 8.83
C GLN A 124 24.10 0.98 8.50
N LYS A 125 22.95 0.80 7.84
CA LYS A 125 22.32 -0.49 7.55
C LYS A 125 21.99 -1.31 8.82
N ASN A 126 21.94 -0.66 9.98
CA ASN A 126 21.51 -1.27 11.23
C ASN A 126 19.98 -1.19 11.35
N TYR A 127 19.30 -1.93 10.48
CA TYR A 127 17.85 -1.93 10.39
C TYR A 127 17.14 -2.33 11.69
N PRO A 128 17.62 -3.31 12.49
CA PRO A 128 16.99 -3.63 13.77
C PRO A 128 16.92 -2.45 14.75
N LEU A 129 17.99 -1.65 14.84
CA LEU A 129 17.97 -0.43 15.66
C LEU A 129 17.13 0.68 15.02
N ALA A 130 17.22 0.85 13.70
CA ALA A 130 16.38 1.81 12.97
C ALA A 130 14.89 1.55 13.22
N ILE A 131 14.46 0.28 13.14
CA ILE A 131 13.08 -0.16 13.44
C ILE A 131 12.69 0.22 14.87
N ARG A 132 13.52 -0.16 15.86
CA ARG A 132 13.25 0.13 17.28
C ARG A 132 13.03 1.62 17.53
N ILE A 133 13.92 2.46 16.99
CA ILE A 133 13.87 3.91 17.19
C ILE A 133 12.70 4.53 16.42
N ALA A 134 12.45 4.12 15.18
CA ALA A 134 11.30 4.60 14.40
C ALA A 134 9.96 4.21 15.03
N GLN A 135 9.85 3.02 15.64
CA GLN A 135 8.67 2.65 16.43
C GLN A 135 8.49 3.55 17.65
N ARG A 136 9.58 3.93 18.34
CA ARG A 136 9.52 4.89 19.45
C ARG A 136 9.02 6.25 18.97
N TYR A 137 9.55 6.76 17.86
CA TYR A 137 9.10 8.00 17.23
C TYR A 137 7.58 8.01 16.97
N LEU A 138 7.02 6.91 16.44
CA LEU A 138 5.58 6.81 16.21
C LEU A 138 4.78 6.72 17.52
N LYS A 139 5.28 6.00 18.53
CA LYS A 139 4.62 5.88 19.85
C LYS A 139 4.55 7.20 20.60
N THR A 140 5.50 8.11 20.39
CA THR A 140 5.52 9.45 21.00
C THR A 140 4.73 10.49 20.19
N GLY A 141 3.86 10.03 19.29
CA GLY A 141 2.97 10.89 18.49
C GLY A 141 3.60 11.46 17.22
N GLY A 142 4.77 10.97 16.82
CA GLY A 142 5.40 11.37 15.56
C GLY A 142 4.55 11.00 14.35
N SER A 143 4.37 11.95 13.43
CA SER A 143 3.46 11.80 12.28
C SER A 143 4.14 12.01 10.93
N ASP A 144 5.47 12.15 10.88
CA ASP A 144 6.21 12.38 9.64
C ASP A 144 6.08 11.17 8.67
N PRO A 145 5.58 11.39 7.43
CA PRO A 145 5.53 10.35 6.41
C PRO A 145 6.90 9.75 6.07
N GLU A 146 7.99 10.53 6.10
CA GLU A 146 9.34 10.05 5.80
C GLU A 146 9.81 9.01 6.82
N MET A 147 9.46 9.20 8.10
CA MET A 147 9.75 8.24 9.15
C MET A 147 8.97 6.93 9.00
N ARG A 148 7.74 6.99 8.50
CA ARG A 148 6.95 5.79 8.18
C ARG A 148 7.57 5.03 7.02
N THR A 149 8.01 5.73 5.98
CA THR A 149 8.74 5.15 4.84
C THR A 149 10.04 4.49 5.29
N LEU A 150 10.83 5.16 6.13
CA LEU A 150 12.06 4.60 6.70
C LEU A 150 11.79 3.32 7.49
N LEU A 151 10.74 3.30 8.32
CA LEU A 151 10.35 2.11 9.08
C LEU A 151 9.98 0.94 8.14
N THR A 152 9.15 1.21 7.13
CA THR A 152 8.76 0.20 6.14
C THR A 152 9.96 -0.35 5.37
N GLN A 153 10.85 0.52 4.90
CA GLN A 153 12.08 0.10 4.20
C GLN A 153 12.99 -0.69 5.13
N SER A 154 13.10 -0.29 6.40
CA SER A 154 13.92 -1.02 7.39
C SER A 154 13.41 -2.44 7.57
N TYR A 155 12.09 -2.63 7.72
CA TYR A 155 11.49 -3.96 7.78
C TYR A 155 11.77 -4.80 6.54
N TYR A 156 11.62 -4.21 5.36
CA TYR A 156 11.86 -4.90 4.10
C TYR A 156 13.32 -5.34 3.96
N LEU A 157 14.25 -4.42 4.23
CA LEU A 157 15.70 -4.66 4.10
C LEU A 157 16.25 -5.60 5.17
N SER A 158 15.62 -5.66 6.35
CA SER A 158 15.93 -6.65 7.40
C SER A 158 15.20 -7.97 7.23
N ASN A 159 14.40 -8.14 6.17
CA ASN A 159 13.55 -9.31 5.93
C ASN A 159 12.51 -9.59 7.04
N ASP A 160 12.14 -8.56 7.81
CA ASP A 160 11.12 -8.64 8.86
C ASP A 160 9.72 -8.40 8.26
N CYS A 161 9.22 -9.43 7.60
CA CYS A 161 8.06 -9.31 6.71
C CYS A 161 6.70 -9.28 7.41
N ALA A 162 6.56 -9.87 8.60
CA ALA A 162 5.27 -9.91 9.31
C ALA A 162 4.76 -8.49 9.69
N PRO A 163 5.54 -7.63 10.35
CA PRO A 163 5.10 -6.26 10.65
C PRO A 163 4.94 -5.42 9.38
N LEU A 164 5.77 -5.62 8.35
CA LEU A 164 5.61 -4.95 7.06
C LEU A 164 4.28 -5.28 6.42
N VAL A 165 3.90 -6.56 6.35
CA VAL A 165 2.61 -6.98 5.77
C VAL A 165 1.45 -6.33 6.51
N SER A 166 1.47 -6.38 7.85
CA SER A 166 0.43 -5.75 8.67
C SER A 166 0.30 -4.24 8.41
N GLN A 167 1.43 -3.52 8.38
CA GLN A 167 1.46 -2.09 8.18
C GLN A 167 1.03 -1.69 6.76
N LEU A 168 1.65 -2.31 5.75
CA LEU A 168 1.40 -1.95 4.35
C LEU A 168 -0.01 -2.34 3.93
N LYS A 169 -0.51 -3.51 4.32
CA LYS A 169 -1.89 -3.91 3.99
C LYS A 169 -2.91 -2.89 4.48
N ALA A 170 -2.82 -2.49 5.76
CA ALA A 170 -3.73 -1.49 6.32
C ALA A 170 -3.64 -0.14 5.59
N SER A 171 -2.43 0.30 5.27
CA SER A 171 -2.19 1.56 4.55
C SER A 171 -2.71 1.52 3.11
N THR A 172 -2.41 0.46 2.35
CA THR A 172 -2.81 0.33 0.95
C THR A 172 -4.31 0.12 0.82
N ASP A 173 -4.93 -0.63 1.73
CA ASP A 173 -6.38 -0.82 1.77
C ASP A 173 -7.09 0.52 2.08
N ALA A 174 -6.55 1.32 3.02
CA ALA A 174 -7.09 2.64 3.32
C ALA A 174 -6.97 3.61 2.13
N GLN A 175 -5.83 3.63 1.44
CA GLN A 175 -5.63 4.44 0.24
C GLN A 175 -6.61 4.04 -0.86
N ALA A 176 -6.71 2.74 -1.16
CA ALA A 176 -7.62 2.22 -2.18
C ALA A 176 -9.10 2.51 -1.86
N ASN A 177 -9.52 2.32 -0.60
CA ASN A 177 -10.89 2.63 -0.16
C ASN A 177 -11.18 4.14 -0.17
N GLY A 178 -10.15 4.97 0.00
CA GLY A 178 -10.21 6.42 -0.15
C GLY A 178 -10.10 6.91 -1.59
N GLY A 179 -10.08 6.02 -2.60
CA GLY A 179 -9.96 6.36 -4.02
C GLY A 179 -8.56 6.82 -4.46
N HIS A 180 -7.54 6.64 -3.62
CA HIS A 180 -6.16 6.99 -3.92
C HIS A 180 -5.39 5.76 -4.39
N ALA A 181 -4.61 5.90 -5.46
CA ALA A 181 -3.75 4.83 -5.94
C ALA A 181 -2.62 4.58 -4.94
N PRO A 182 -2.50 3.36 -4.37
CA PRO A 182 -1.38 3.03 -3.51
C PRO A 182 -0.07 3.01 -4.30
N ASP A 183 1.05 3.34 -3.65
CA ASP A 183 2.36 3.31 -4.31
C ASP A 183 2.73 1.91 -4.83
N GLU A 184 3.21 1.83 -6.07
CA GLU A 184 3.55 0.57 -6.73
C GLU A 184 4.64 -0.19 -5.98
N GLY A 185 5.70 0.50 -5.53
CA GLY A 185 6.80 -0.09 -4.77
C GLY A 185 6.34 -0.67 -3.43
N GLN A 186 5.43 0.02 -2.73
CA GLN A 186 4.81 -0.50 -1.51
C GLN A 186 4.00 -1.77 -1.77
N LEU A 187 3.23 -1.80 -2.85
CA LEU A 187 2.46 -2.99 -3.20
C LEU A 187 3.36 -4.18 -3.60
N GLN A 188 4.45 -3.93 -4.32
CA GLN A 188 5.47 -4.95 -4.63
C GLN A 188 6.15 -5.49 -3.36
N MET A 189 6.52 -4.61 -2.43
CA MET A 189 7.08 -5.00 -1.13
C MET A 189 6.08 -5.83 -0.32
N LEU A 190 4.81 -5.41 -0.28
CA LEU A 190 3.73 -6.15 0.38
C LEU A 190 3.56 -7.53 -0.24
N ALA A 191 3.49 -7.64 -1.56
CA ALA A 191 3.35 -8.92 -2.27
C ALA A 191 4.53 -9.86 -1.95
N THR A 192 5.77 -9.37 -2.06
CA THR A 192 6.99 -10.13 -1.77
C THR A 192 7.02 -10.63 -0.34
N CYS A 193 6.73 -9.76 0.64
CA CYS A 193 6.75 -10.16 2.04
C CYS A 193 5.57 -11.05 2.42
N ALA A 194 4.39 -10.85 1.83
CA ALA A 194 3.23 -11.71 2.02
C ALA A 194 3.52 -13.15 1.59
N GLN A 195 4.19 -13.34 0.45
CA GLN A 195 4.66 -14.68 0.04
C GLN A 195 5.62 -15.29 1.07
N LYS A 196 6.60 -14.52 1.55
CA LYS A 196 7.61 -14.99 2.53
C LYS A 196 6.97 -15.46 3.83
N VAL A 197 5.96 -14.74 4.33
CA VAL A 197 5.21 -15.14 5.54
C VAL A 197 4.05 -16.09 5.24
N LYS A 198 3.90 -16.54 3.98
CA LYS A 198 2.84 -17.44 3.51
C LYS A 198 1.43 -16.90 3.73
N ASP A 199 1.26 -15.58 3.72
CA ASP A 199 -0.05 -14.92 3.75
C ASP A 199 -0.58 -14.79 2.32
N GLY A 200 -1.23 -15.86 1.84
CA GLY A 200 -1.81 -15.91 0.49
C GLY A 200 -2.91 -14.85 0.26
N ASN A 201 -3.62 -14.46 1.32
CA ASN A 201 -4.67 -13.43 1.22
C ASN A 201 -4.06 -12.04 1.02
N ALA A 202 -3.04 -11.67 1.81
CA ALA A 202 -2.32 -10.42 1.62
C ALA A 202 -1.62 -10.38 0.26
N TYR A 203 -1.04 -11.51 -0.18
CA TYR A 203 -0.39 -11.61 -1.49
C TYR A 203 -1.37 -11.34 -2.63
N ARG A 204 -2.51 -12.04 -2.69
CA ARG A 204 -3.54 -11.80 -3.72
C ARG A 204 -4.15 -10.41 -3.63
N SER A 205 -4.34 -9.88 -2.43
CA SER A 205 -4.80 -8.50 -2.22
C SER A 205 -3.82 -7.48 -2.81
N ALA A 206 -2.51 -7.66 -2.61
CA ALA A 206 -1.48 -6.78 -3.14
C ALA A 206 -1.38 -6.85 -4.67
N LEU A 207 -1.34 -8.06 -5.24
CA LEU A 207 -1.40 -8.28 -6.68
C LEU A 207 -2.66 -7.66 -7.30
N GLY A 208 -3.78 -7.79 -6.59
CA GLY A 208 -5.03 -7.24 -7.05
C GLY A 208 -5.02 -5.70 -7.12
N LEU A 209 -4.43 -5.04 -6.12
CA LEU A 209 -4.22 -3.59 -6.15
C LEU A 209 -3.20 -3.18 -7.22
N LEU A 210 -2.14 -3.96 -7.45
CA LEU A 210 -1.19 -3.74 -8.55
C LEU A 210 -1.89 -3.78 -9.91
N VAL A 211 -2.65 -4.85 -10.17
CA VAL A 211 -3.43 -5.00 -11.39
C VAL A 211 -4.43 -3.86 -11.58
N ALA A 212 -5.10 -3.47 -10.50
CA ALA A 212 -6.08 -2.41 -10.58
C ALA A 212 -5.40 -1.05 -10.85
N TYR A 213 -4.39 -0.64 -10.07
CA TYR A 213 -3.85 0.73 -10.09
C TYR A 213 -2.63 0.92 -10.99
N HIS A 214 -1.85 -0.13 -11.22
CA HIS A 214 -0.60 -0.14 -11.98
C HIS A 214 -0.56 -1.30 -12.98
N PRO A 215 -1.56 -1.41 -13.89
CA PRO A 215 -1.72 -2.60 -14.73
C PRO A 215 -0.47 -2.88 -15.57
N SER A 216 0.08 -4.09 -15.43
CA SER A 216 1.15 -4.61 -16.28
C SER A 216 0.89 -6.09 -16.61
N PRO A 217 1.36 -6.61 -17.76
CA PRO A 217 1.21 -8.02 -18.09
C PRO A 217 1.75 -8.96 -17.00
N ALA A 218 2.87 -8.60 -16.37
CA ALA A 218 3.48 -9.40 -15.31
C ALA A 218 2.57 -9.52 -14.08
N TYR A 219 1.99 -8.42 -13.60
CA TYR A 219 1.08 -8.46 -12.44
C TYR A 219 -0.18 -9.25 -12.73
N TRP A 220 -0.68 -9.16 -13.96
CA TRP A 220 -1.82 -9.95 -14.40
C TRP A 220 -1.53 -11.44 -14.38
N ASP A 221 -0.36 -11.86 -14.87
CA ASP A 221 0.01 -13.26 -14.90
C ASP A 221 0.27 -13.82 -13.49
N GLU A 222 0.92 -13.04 -12.62
CA GLU A 222 1.07 -13.37 -11.20
C GLU A 222 -0.28 -13.47 -10.48
N MET A 223 -1.20 -12.52 -10.70
CA MET A 223 -2.53 -12.52 -10.09
C MET A 223 -3.36 -13.71 -10.54
N VAL A 224 -3.39 -13.99 -11.85
CA VAL A 224 -4.12 -15.14 -12.40
C VAL A 224 -3.56 -16.45 -11.86
N THR A 225 -2.23 -16.59 -11.82
CA THR A 225 -1.57 -17.77 -11.26
C THR A 225 -1.91 -17.94 -9.77
N ALA A 226 -1.89 -16.84 -9.00
CA ALA A 226 -2.20 -16.88 -7.57
C ALA A 226 -3.67 -17.23 -7.28
N ILE A 227 -4.61 -16.76 -8.10
CA ILE A 227 -6.05 -17.09 -7.97
C ILE A 227 -6.31 -18.54 -8.38
N ARG A 228 -5.80 -18.97 -9.55
CA ARG A 228 -5.94 -20.35 -10.06
C ARG A 228 -5.26 -21.39 -9.18
N GLY A 229 -4.21 -21.00 -8.47
CA GLY A 229 -3.50 -21.85 -7.51
C GLY A 229 -4.25 -22.08 -6.19
N ASN A 230 -5.38 -21.40 -5.94
CA ASN A 230 -6.17 -21.67 -4.74
C ASN A 230 -6.82 -23.06 -4.82
N PRO A 231 -6.76 -23.86 -3.73
CA PRO A 231 -7.52 -25.11 -3.66
C PRO A 231 -9.01 -24.86 -3.88
N GLY A 232 -9.61 -25.61 -4.79
CA GLY A 232 -11.03 -25.47 -5.13
C GLY A 232 -11.35 -24.33 -6.09
N TYR A 233 -10.35 -23.77 -6.80
CA TYR A 233 -10.60 -22.79 -7.85
C TYR A 233 -11.66 -23.28 -8.84
N LEU A 234 -12.65 -22.44 -9.10
CA LEU A 234 -13.73 -22.72 -10.04
C LEU A 234 -13.29 -22.32 -11.47
N PRO A 235 -13.09 -23.27 -12.41
CA PRO A 235 -12.56 -22.94 -13.74
C PRO A 235 -13.44 -22.01 -14.57
N SER A 236 -14.75 -21.98 -14.30
CA SER A 236 -15.67 -21.06 -14.98
C SER A 236 -15.39 -19.58 -14.69
N LEU A 237 -14.60 -19.29 -13.64
CA LEU A 237 -14.14 -17.94 -13.31
C LEU A 237 -13.08 -17.39 -14.27
N ASP A 238 -12.57 -18.21 -15.21
CA ASP A 238 -11.63 -17.74 -16.22
C ASP A 238 -12.24 -16.64 -17.10
N LEU A 239 -13.54 -16.71 -17.41
CA LEU A 239 -14.25 -15.63 -18.09
C LEU A 239 -14.31 -14.37 -17.22
N ASP A 240 -14.58 -14.52 -15.93
CA ASP A 240 -14.66 -13.43 -14.96
C ASP A 240 -13.29 -12.71 -14.78
N ILE A 241 -12.17 -13.45 -14.87
CA ILE A 241 -10.81 -12.88 -14.97
C ILE A 241 -10.66 -12.01 -16.23
N TYR A 242 -11.12 -12.50 -17.39
CA TYR A 242 -11.06 -11.73 -18.64
C TYR A 242 -11.96 -10.50 -18.62
N ARG A 243 -13.13 -10.58 -17.98
CA ARG A 243 -14.01 -9.41 -17.75
C ARG A 243 -13.29 -8.34 -16.95
N LEU A 244 -12.57 -8.72 -15.90
CA LEU A 244 -11.74 -7.78 -15.12
C LEU A 244 -10.60 -7.19 -15.96
N ARG A 245 -9.90 -8.00 -16.77
CA ARG A 245 -8.87 -7.52 -17.73
C ARG A 245 -9.45 -6.50 -18.72
N ARG A 246 -10.64 -6.77 -19.25
CA ARG A 246 -11.34 -5.86 -20.18
C ARG A 246 -11.72 -4.55 -19.49
N ALA A 247 -12.29 -4.61 -18.27
CA ALA A 247 -12.73 -3.43 -17.53
C ALA A 247 -11.59 -2.48 -17.10
N THR A 248 -10.38 -3.02 -16.96
CA THR A 248 -9.15 -2.28 -16.64
C THR A 248 -8.29 -1.93 -17.86
N GLY A 249 -8.78 -2.23 -19.08
CA GLY A 249 -8.07 -1.92 -20.32
C GLY A 249 -6.85 -2.80 -20.61
N SER A 250 -6.71 -3.94 -19.93
CA SER A 250 -5.58 -4.86 -20.05
C SER A 250 -5.80 -6.00 -21.06
N LEU A 251 -6.89 -5.94 -21.85
CA LEU A 251 -7.16 -6.88 -22.94
C LEU A 251 -6.47 -6.41 -24.23
N ALA A 252 -5.21 -6.81 -24.42
CA ALA A 252 -4.32 -6.18 -25.40
C ALA A 252 -3.85 -7.07 -26.58
N THR A 253 -4.06 -8.39 -26.53
CA THR A 253 -3.54 -9.31 -27.56
C THR A 253 -4.66 -10.00 -28.34
N ALA A 254 -4.38 -10.39 -29.58
CA ALA A 254 -5.32 -11.13 -30.43
C ALA A 254 -5.82 -12.40 -29.73
N ASN A 255 -4.91 -13.18 -29.15
CA ASN A 255 -5.27 -14.36 -28.35
C ASN A 255 -6.22 -14.04 -27.20
N ALA A 256 -6.02 -12.93 -26.47
CA ALA A 256 -6.89 -12.59 -25.34
C ALA A 256 -8.32 -12.26 -25.79
N TYR A 257 -8.49 -11.52 -26.90
CA TYR A 257 -9.80 -11.27 -27.48
C TYR A 257 -10.47 -12.56 -27.97
N MET A 258 -9.71 -13.43 -28.63
CA MET A 258 -10.21 -14.70 -29.16
C MET A 258 -10.64 -15.65 -28.03
N GLU A 259 -9.81 -15.79 -26.99
CA GLU A 259 -10.09 -16.66 -25.84
C GLU A 259 -11.31 -16.17 -25.04
N MET A 260 -11.36 -14.87 -24.69
CA MET A 260 -12.50 -14.31 -23.99
C MET A 260 -13.80 -14.47 -24.79
N THR A 261 -13.75 -14.29 -26.11
CA THR A 261 -14.91 -14.50 -26.98
C THR A 261 -15.39 -15.95 -26.93
N GLN A 262 -14.47 -16.91 -27.01
CA GLN A 262 -14.82 -18.34 -26.96
C GLN A 262 -15.40 -18.73 -25.59
N LEU A 263 -14.78 -18.27 -24.49
CA LEU A 263 -15.27 -18.50 -23.14
C LEU A 263 -16.69 -17.93 -22.95
N ALA A 264 -16.95 -16.71 -23.43
CA ALA A 264 -18.28 -16.10 -23.38
C ALA A 264 -19.32 -16.92 -24.18
N LEU A 265 -18.97 -17.44 -25.36
CA LEU A 265 -19.85 -18.29 -26.15
C LEU A 265 -20.14 -19.64 -25.48
N VAL A 266 -19.16 -20.23 -24.79
CA VAL A 266 -19.32 -21.48 -24.03
C VAL A 266 -20.19 -21.25 -22.79
N ALA A 267 -20.02 -20.11 -22.12
CA ALA A 267 -20.83 -19.72 -20.96
C ALA A 267 -22.26 -19.28 -21.30
N GLY A 268 -22.67 -19.33 -22.57
CA GLY A 268 -24.01 -18.90 -22.99
C GLY A 268 -24.22 -17.39 -22.94
N SER A 269 -23.14 -16.60 -23.05
CA SER A 269 -23.16 -15.13 -23.14
C SER A 269 -22.73 -14.63 -24.54
N PRO A 270 -23.46 -14.98 -25.62
CA PRO A 270 -23.06 -14.63 -26.97
C PRO A 270 -23.06 -13.12 -27.26
N ALA A 271 -23.89 -12.33 -26.57
CA ALA A 271 -23.87 -10.87 -26.72
C ALA A 271 -22.56 -10.28 -26.18
N GLU A 272 -22.07 -10.78 -25.05
CA GLU A 272 -20.75 -10.44 -24.54
C GLU A 272 -19.66 -10.83 -25.54
N GLY A 273 -19.67 -12.07 -26.01
CA GLY A 273 -18.69 -12.56 -26.99
C GLY A 273 -18.65 -11.71 -28.26
N LYS A 274 -19.82 -11.31 -28.78
CA LYS A 274 -19.93 -10.41 -29.92
C LYS A 274 -19.31 -9.04 -29.62
N GLN A 275 -19.62 -8.43 -28.47
CA GLN A 275 -19.02 -7.14 -28.10
C GLN A 275 -17.49 -7.23 -27.99
N VAL A 276 -16.96 -8.30 -27.42
CA VAL A 276 -15.52 -8.50 -27.22
C VAL A 276 -14.80 -8.62 -28.57
N ILE A 277 -15.26 -9.51 -29.44
CA ILE A 277 -14.60 -9.70 -30.75
C ILE A 277 -14.71 -8.44 -31.62
N ASP A 278 -15.85 -7.76 -31.60
CA ASP A 278 -16.04 -6.50 -32.31
C ASP A 278 -15.10 -5.40 -31.78
N GLN A 279 -14.89 -5.34 -30.46
CA GLN A 279 -13.91 -4.45 -29.84
C GLN A 279 -12.48 -4.76 -30.32
N GLY A 280 -12.12 -6.04 -30.46
CA GLY A 280 -10.80 -6.45 -30.95
C GLY A 280 -10.54 -6.01 -32.40
N PHE A 281 -11.54 -6.11 -33.27
CA PHE A 281 -11.48 -5.58 -34.63
C PHE A 281 -11.46 -4.05 -34.68
N ALA A 282 -12.32 -3.40 -33.89
CA ALA A 282 -12.42 -1.94 -33.87
C ALA A 282 -11.14 -1.25 -33.34
N SER A 283 -10.48 -1.87 -32.35
CA SER A 283 -9.17 -1.42 -31.85
C SER A 283 -8.02 -1.76 -32.80
N GLY A 284 -8.27 -2.57 -33.84
CA GLY A 284 -7.25 -3.03 -34.78
C GLY A 284 -6.24 -4.00 -34.17
N VAL A 285 -6.56 -4.63 -33.04
CA VAL A 285 -5.77 -5.75 -32.48
C VAL A 285 -5.99 -7.02 -33.31
N LEU A 286 -7.21 -7.20 -33.82
CA LEU A 286 -7.59 -8.29 -34.72
C LEU A 286 -7.63 -7.83 -36.18
N GLY A 287 -7.61 -8.79 -37.11
CA GLY A 287 -7.87 -8.62 -38.53
C GLY A 287 -6.66 -8.21 -39.36
N LYS A 288 -5.45 -8.28 -38.81
CA LYS A 288 -4.22 -7.76 -39.44
C LYS A 288 -3.16 -8.81 -39.76
N ASP A 289 -3.29 -10.02 -39.24
CA ASP A 289 -2.28 -11.07 -39.37
C ASP A 289 -2.81 -12.31 -40.09
N ALA A 290 -2.00 -13.38 -40.12
CA ALA A 290 -2.37 -14.66 -40.74
C ALA A 290 -3.59 -15.34 -40.09
N GLN A 291 -4.02 -14.91 -38.90
CA GLN A 291 -5.20 -15.43 -38.20
C GLN A 291 -6.48 -14.65 -38.55
N ALA A 292 -6.42 -13.58 -39.36
CA ALA A 292 -7.57 -12.73 -39.67
C ALA A 292 -8.81 -13.50 -40.15
N ASP A 293 -8.65 -14.55 -40.96
CA ASP A 293 -9.77 -15.37 -41.42
C ASP A 293 -10.36 -16.25 -40.31
N ARG A 294 -9.55 -16.70 -39.35
CA ARG A 294 -10.03 -17.41 -38.16
C ARG A 294 -10.79 -16.46 -37.24
N GLU A 295 -10.28 -15.26 -37.05
CA GLU A 295 -10.90 -14.20 -36.23
C GLU A 295 -12.26 -13.77 -36.81
N LYS A 296 -12.33 -13.54 -38.12
CA LYS A 296 -13.59 -13.21 -38.82
C LYS A 296 -14.63 -14.33 -38.71
N ARG A 297 -14.21 -15.60 -38.78
CA ARG A 297 -15.10 -16.74 -38.57
C ARG A 297 -15.66 -16.77 -37.15
N LEU A 298 -14.84 -16.47 -36.15
CA LEU A 298 -15.30 -16.37 -34.76
C LEU A 298 -16.26 -15.19 -34.57
N GLN A 299 -15.97 -14.03 -35.18
CA GLN A 299 -16.88 -12.88 -35.17
C GLN A 299 -18.24 -13.23 -35.78
N ALA A 300 -18.26 -13.88 -36.94
CA ALA A 300 -19.49 -14.32 -37.59
C ALA A 300 -20.28 -15.32 -36.72
N LEU A 301 -19.58 -16.25 -36.05
CA LEU A 301 -20.21 -17.20 -35.12
C LEU A 301 -20.83 -16.48 -33.92
N ALA A 302 -20.10 -15.55 -33.29
CA ALA A 302 -20.59 -14.77 -32.16
C ALA A 302 -21.81 -13.93 -32.56
N ALA A 303 -21.75 -13.26 -33.72
CA ALA A 303 -22.86 -12.50 -34.26
C ALA A 303 -24.09 -13.38 -34.53
N LYS A 304 -23.90 -14.58 -35.10
CA LYS A 304 -25.01 -15.53 -35.34
C LYS A 304 -25.65 -16.00 -34.03
N ARG A 305 -24.86 -16.32 -33.00
CA ARG A 305 -25.38 -16.79 -31.71
C ARG A 305 -26.01 -15.69 -30.87
N ALA A 306 -25.64 -14.43 -31.09
CA ALA A 306 -26.23 -13.28 -30.40
C ALA A 306 -27.58 -12.84 -30.99
N GLN A 307 -28.05 -13.46 -32.09
CA GLN A 307 -29.38 -13.20 -32.64
C GLN A 307 -30.47 -13.90 -31.83
N PRO A 308 -31.69 -13.35 -31.76
CA PRO A 308 -32.83 -14.01 -31.14
C PRO A 308 -33.06 -15.41 -31.75
N GLY A 309 -33.11 -16.44 -30.91
CA GLY A 309 -33.26 -17.83 -31.36
C GLY A 309 -31.97 -18.48 -31.91
N GLY A 310 -30.81 -17.85 -31.73
CA GLY A 310 -29.53 -18.47 -32.06
C GLY A 310 -29.25 -19.71 -31.21
N ASP A 311 -28.75 -20.79 -31.85
CA ASP A 311 -28.39 -22.03 -31.15
C ASP A 311 -27.30 -21.80 -30.11
N THR A 312 -27.69 -21.84 -28.84
CA THR A 312 -26.78 -22.11 -27.73
C THR A 312 -26.69 -23.61 -27.55
N ALA A 313 -25.47 -24.18 -27.67
CA ALA A 313 -25.26 -25.63 -27.56
C ALA A 313 -25.79 -26.23 -26.23
N THR A 314 -25.91 -25.40 -25.19
CA THR A 314 -26.48 -25.73 -23.88
C THR A 314 -27.35 -24.57 -23.43
N PRO A 315 -28.55 -24.81 -22.84
CA PRO A 315 -29.31 -23.76 -22.18
C PRO A 315 -28.46 -23.08 -21.11
N ALA A 316 -28.34 -21.75 -21.18
CA ALA A 316 -27.58 -20.99 -20.20
C ALA A 316 -28.23 -21.08 -18.81
N ALA A 317 -27.42 -21.19 -17.77
CA ALA A 317 -27.92 -21.08 -16.40
C ALA A 317 -28.59 -19.70 -16.20
N PRO A 318 -29.59 -19.56 -15.31
CA PRO A 318 -30.32 -18.31 -15.15
C PRO A 318 -29.44 -17.08 -14.87
N ILE A 319 -28.31 -17.27 -14.17
CA ILE A 319 -27.34 -16.21 -13.92
C ILE A 319 -26.67 -15.75 -15.21
N ASP A 320 -26.21 -16.69 -16.05
CA ASP A 320 -25.51 -16.38 -17.29
C ASP A 320 -26.47 -15.83 -18.35
N ALA A 321 -27.71 -16.32 -18.40
CA ALA A 321 -28.76 -15.77 -19.25
C ALA A 321 -29.11 -14.31 -18.86
N GLY A 322 -29.23 -14.04 -17.56
CA GLY A 322 -29.44 -12.67 -17.06
C GLY A 322 -28.25 -11.75 -17.37
N MET A 323 -27.02 -12.25 -17.23
CA MET A 323 -25.80 -11.51 -17.60
C MET A 323 -25.79 -11.19 -19.10
N ASN A 324 -26.15 -12.14 -19.96
CA ASN A 324 -26.22 -11.92 -21.40
C ASN A 324 -27.24 -10.83 -21.77
N LEU A 325 -28.43 -10.82 -21.12
CA LEU A 325 -29.41 -9.73 -21.27
C LEU A 325 -28.83 -8.37 -20.91
N VAL A 326 -27.99 -8.28 -19.87
CA VAL A 326 -27.30 -7.03 -19.52
C VAL A 326 -26.38 -6.58 -20.66
N PHE A 327 -25.60 -7.50 -21.24
CA PHE A 327 -24.74 -7.18 -22.39
C PHE A 327 -25.53 -6.83 -23.66
N GLU A 328 -26.75 -7.35 -23.83
CA GLU A 328 -27.65 -6.93 -24.92
C GLU A 328 -28.22 -5.51 -24.74
N GLY A 329 -28.00 -4.89 -23.58
CA GLY A 329 -28.58 -3.60 -23.22
C GLY A 329 -29.93 -3.71 -22.52
N HIS A 330 -30.40 -4.93 -22.25
CA HIS A 330 -31.65 -5.22 -21.51
C HIS A 330 -31.42 -5.35 -20.01
N ALA A 331 -30.63 -4.44 -19.43
CA ALA A 331 -30.26 -4.49 -18.00
C ALA A 331 -31.47 -4.50 -17.05
N GLN A 332 -32.57 -3.83 -17.42
CA GLN A 332 -33.82 -3.81 -16.66
C GLN A 332 -34.50 -5.19 -16.55
N GLN A 333 -34.18 -6.12 -17.46
CA GLN A 333 -34.68 -7.49 -17.43
C GLN A 333 -33.63 -8.46 -16.86
N GLY A 334 -32.37 -8.30 -17.28
CA GLY A 334 -31.27 -9.17 -16.87
C GLY A 334 -30.98 -9.10 -15.37
N LEU A 335 -30.89 -7.90 -14.78
CA LEU A 335 -30.55 -7.75 -13.36
C LEU A 335 -31.62 -8.39 -12.44
N PRO A 336 -32.94 -8.11 -12.58
CA PRO A 336 -33.95 -8.79 -11.77
C PRO A 336 -33.95 -10.32 -11.94
N MET A 337 -33.69 -10.83 -13.16
CA MET A 337 -33.59 -12.27 -13.40
C MET A 337 -32.45 -12.91 -12.59
N MET A 338 -31.28 -12.28 -12.57
CA MET A 338 -30.14 -12.74 -11.77
C MET A 338 -30.42 -12.66 -10.26
N GLU A 339 -31.02 -11.56 -9.80
CA GLU A 339 -31.41 -11.38 -8.40
C GLU A 339 -32.41 -12.44 -7.94
N GLN A 340 -33.43 -12.72 -8.74
CA GLN A 340 -34.42 -13.74 -8.45
C GLN A 340 -33.80 -15.14 -8.40
N ALA A 341 -32.89 -15.45 -9.33
CA ALA A 341 -32.17 -16.72 -9.33
C ALA A 341 -31.32 -16.91 -8.06
N ILE A 342 -30.65 -15.85 -7.59
CA ILE A 342 -29.90 -15.86 -6.31
C ILE A 342 -30.84 -15.98 -5.11
N ALA A 343 -31.95 -15.23 -5.11
CA ALA A 343 -32.93 -15.23 -4.02
C ALA A 343 -33.64 -16.58 -3.86
N LYS A 344 -33.89 -17.30 -4.96
CA LYS A 344 -34.47 -18.64 -4.95
C LYS A 344 -33.58 -19.67 -4.23
N GLY A 345 -32.26 -19.43 -4.18
CA GLY A 345 -31.30 -20.36 -3.60
C GLY A 345 -31.11 -21.64 -4.42
N GLY A 346 -30.36 -22.60 -3.88
CA GLY A 346 -30.08 -23.88 -4.55
C GLY A 346 -29.04 -23.82 -5.66
N LEU A 347 -28.30 -22.71 -5.77
CA LEU A 347 -27.17 -22.60 -6.70
C LEU A 347 -25.97 -23.39 -6.15
N GLU A 348 -25.30 -24.13 -7.01
CA GLU A 348 -24.07 -24.88 -6.68
C GLU A 348 -22.93 -23.92 -6.24
N HIS A 349 -22.81 -22.78 -6.92
CA HIS A 349 -21.81 -21.75 -6.65
C HIS A 349 -22.46 -20.37 -6.38
N PRO A 350 -23.05 -20.16 -5.19
CA PRO A 350 -23.78 -18.93 -4.88
C PRO A 350 -22.89 -17.68 -4.84
N ASP A 351 -21.62 -17.82 -4.45
CA ASP A 351 -20.67 -16.70 -4.43
C ASP A 351 -20.22 -16.30 -5.85
N ALA A 352 -19.98 -17.26 -6.74
CA ALA A 352 -19.73 -16.97 -8.16
C ALA A 352 -20.94 -16.29 -8.82
N ALA A 353 -22.16 -16.70 -8.47
CA ALA A 353 -23.38 -16.04 -8.95
C ALA A 353 -23.49 -14.58 -8.49
N ARG A 354 -23.18 -14.31 -7.21
CA ARG A 354 -23.14 -12.94 -6.67
C ARG A 354 -22.02 -12.09 -7.29
N LEU A 355 -20.86 -12.69 -7.54
CA LEU A 355 -19.78 -12.04 -8.29
C LEU A 355 -20.30 -11.56 -9.64
N ARG A 356 -20.89 -12.46 -10.45
CA ARG A 356 -21.45 -12.12 -11.77
C ARG A 356 -22.56 -11.10 -11.70
N LEU A 357 -23.43 -11.13 -10.69
CA LEU A 357 -24.41 -10.06 -10.46
C LEU A 357 -23.73 -8.70 -10.22
N GLY A 358 -22.64 -8.69 -9.45
CA GLY A 358 -21.82 -7.50 -9.25
C GLY A 358 -21.20 -6.98 -10.56
N GLU A 359 -20.68 -7.87 -11.39
CA GLU A 359 -20.16 -7.53 -12.73
C GLU A 359 -21.27 -6.98 -13.63
N ALA A 360 -22.45 -7.61 -13.63
CA ALA A 360 -23.63 -7.17 -14.36
C ALA A 360 -24.03 -5.74 -13.96
N TYR A 361 -24.05 -5.47 -12.65
CA TYR A 361 -24.31 -4.12 -12.15
C TYR A 361 -23.28 -3.10 -12.61
N TYR A 362 -22.00 -3.49 -12.66
CA TYR A 362 -20.93 -2.63 -13.18
C TYR A 362 -21.13 -2.34 -14.67
N VAL A 363 -21.40 -3.37 -15.49
CA VAL A 363 -21.66 -3.24 -16.93
C VAL A 363 -22.89 -2.36 -17.20
N ALA A 364 -23.94 -2.47 -16.37
CA ALA A 364 -25.13 -1.63 -16.42
C ALA A 364 -24.93 -0.19 -15.92
N GLY A 365 -23.71 0.19 -15.51
CA GLY A 365 -23.38 1.51 -14.97
C GLY A 365 -23.81 1.75 -13.52
N GLN A 366 -24.37 0.75 -12.83
CA GLN A 366 -24.85 0.84 -11.45
C GLN A 366 -23.74 0.50 -10.44
N LYS A 367 -22.62 1.24 -10.52
CA LYS A 367 -21.38 0.98 -9.75
C LYS A 367 -21.59 0.85 -8.23
N ALA A 368 -22.43 1.70 -7.63
CA ALA A 368 -22.71 1.63 -6.20
C ALA A 368 -23.38 0.30 -5.78
N ARG A 369 -24.30 -0.22 -6.60
CA ARG A 369 -24.93 -1.53 -6.38
C ARG A 369 -23.97 -2.67 -6.65
N ALA A 370 -23.11 -2.54 -7.67
CA ALA A 370 -22.03 -3.50 -7.92
C ALA A 370 -21.19 -3.67 -6.65
N VAL A 371 -20.66 -2.58 -6.09
CA VAL A 371 -19.87 -2.60 -4.84
C VAL A 371 -20.65 -3.22 -3.68
N GLN A 372 -21.93 -2.91 -3.53
CA GLN A 372 -22.77 -3.49 -2.46
C GLN A 372 -22.85 -5.01 -2.56
N VAL A 373 -23.13 -5.55 -3.75
CA VAL A 373 -23.23 -7.00 -3.98
C VAL A 373 -21.86 -7.67 -3.86
N LEU A 374 -20.82 -7.10 -4.46
CA LEU A 374 -19.46 -7.68 -4.47
C LEU A 374 -18.89 -7.86 -3.05
N ARG A 375 -19.21 -6.94 -2.13
CA ARG A 375 -18.84 -7.06 -0.70
C ARG A 375 -19.47 -8.26 0.02
N THR A 376 -20.54 -8.83 -0.54
CA THR A 376 -21.20 -10.02 0.04
C THR A 376 -20.54 -11.33 -0.41
N VAL A 377 -19.69 -11.30 -1.43
CA VAL A 377 -19.02 -12.48 -1.98
C VAL A 377 -17.90 -12.91 -1.06
N LYS A 378 -17.99 -14.13 -0.54
CA LYS A 378 -17.03 -14.69 0.43
C LYS A 378 -16.45 -16.03 -0.02
N GLY A 379 -16.72 -16.43 -1.26
CA GLY A 379 -16.27 -17.71 -1.82
C GLY A 379 -14.75 -17.83 -1.83
N THR A 380 -14.26 -19.04 -1.53
CA THR A 380 -12.84 -19.40 -1.51
C THR A 380 -12.38 -20.07 -2.80
N ASP A 381 -13.28 -20.25 -3.76
CA ASP A 381 -13.08 -20.83 -5.10
C ASP A 381 -12.49 -19.82 -6.11
N GLY A 382 -12.00 -18.68 -5.64
CA GLY A 382 -11.54 -17.55 -6.45
C GLY A 382 -12.58 -16.42 -6.60
N SER A 383 -13.88 -16.70 -6.39
CA SER A 383 -14.92 -15.68 -6.55
C SER A 383 -14.77 -14.52 -5.58
N GLY A 384 -14.36 -14.78 -4.33
CA GLY A 384 -14.09 -13.73 -3.35
C GLY A 384 -12.87 -12.87 -3.69
N ASP A 385 -11.83 -13.45 -4.31
CA ASP A 385 -10.66 -12.69 -4.77
C ASP A 385 -11.05 -11.73 -5.91
N LEU A 386 -11.79 -12.23 -6.90
CA LEU A 386 -12.29 -11.43 -8.01
C LEU A 386 -13.30 -10.36 -7.54
N ALA A 387 -14.14 -10.67 -6.56
CA ALA A 387 -15.12 -9.69 -6.07
C ALA A 387 -14.46 -8.51 -5.34
N ARG A 388 -13.38 -8.77 -4.58
CA ARG A 388 -12.58 -7.69 -3.97
C ARG A 388 -11.94 -6.80 -5.04
N LEU A 389 -11.44 -7.41 -6.11
CA LEU A 389 -10.87 -6.70 -7.24
C LEU A 389 -11.88 -5.82 -7.96
N TRP A 390 -13.03 -6.39 -8.29
CA TRP A 390 -14.14 -5.65 -8.87
C TRP A 390 -14.64 -4.54 -7.97
N THR A 391 -14.60 -4.70 -6.65
CA THR A 391 -14.95 -3.62 -5.71
C THR A 391 -14.02 -2.42 -5.89
N VAL A 392 -12.71 -2.64 -6.06
CA VAL A 392 -11.75 -1.56 -6.34
C VAL A 392 -12.02 -0.92 -7.70
N VAL A 393 -12.25 -1.72 -8.74
CA VAL A 393 -12.55 -1.22 -10.10
C VAL A 393 -13.85 -0.43 -10.15
N ALA A 394 -14.90 -0.90 -9.46
CA ALA A 394 -16.21 -0.26 -9.41
C ALA A 394 -16.26 0.99 -8.51
N SER A 395 -15.32 1.15 -7.58
CA SER A 395 -15.25 2.32 -6.69
C SER A 395 -14.51 3.52 -7.31
N ARG A 396 -13.97 3.35 -8.52
CA ARG A 396 -13.40 4.41 -9.35
C ARG A 396 -14.45 4.91 -10.33
#